data_AF-M0ADU5-F1
#
_entry.id   AF-M0ADU5-F1
#
_cell.length_a   1.000
_cell.length_b   1.000
_cell.length_c   1.000
_cell.angle_alpha   90.00
_cell.angle_beta   90.00
_cell.angle_gamma   90.00
#
_symmetry.space_group_name_H-M   'P 1'
#
loop_
_entity.id
_entity.type
_entity.pdbx_description
1 polymer ?
#
loop_
_entity_poly.entity_id
_entity_poly.type
_entity_poly.pdbx_seq_one_letter_code
_entity_poly.pdbx_strand_id
1 'polypeptide(L)'
;MSTDTSDAREDNGNGTAKIDVRVPNRLLEEIDEEYERRGYTSRSEAIRDALRDWIEPPTKLSDETLKELEKSREQREQGETQSANDVRERLGLND
;
A
#
# COMPACT_ATOMS: atom_id res chain seq x y z
N MET A 1 -11.95 -11.78 -19.73
CA MET A 1 -11.08 -12.44 -20.73
C MET A 1 -10.13 -13.37 -20.00
N SER A 2 -9.95 -14.59 -20.49
CA SER A 2 -9.03 -15.59 -19.92
C SER A 2 -7.68 -15.42 -20.58
N THR A 3 -6.67 -14.97 -19.86
CA THR A 3 -5.30 -14.95 -20.39
C THR A 3 -4.69 -16.34 -20.23
N ASP A 4 -4.83 -17.15 -21.27
CA ASP A 4 -3.96 -18.31 -21.52
C ASP A 4 -2.51 -17.82 -21.50
N THR A 5 -1.79 -18.13 -20.42
CA THR A 5 -0.35 -17.93 -20.36
C THR A 5 0.28 -19.30 -20.56
N SER A 6 0.90 -19.44 -21.73
CA SER A 6 1.56 -20.62 -22.27
C SER A 6 2.43 -21.38 -21.27
N ASP A 7 2.36 -22.71 -21.39
CA ASP A 7 3.14 -23.74 -20.70
C ASP A 7 4.60 -23.38 -20.39
N ALA A 8 5.00 -23.81 -19.19
CA ALA A 8 6.31 -23.67 -18.59
C ALA A 8 7.45 -24.01 -19.55
N ARG A 9 8.33 -23.03 -19.78
CA ARG A 9 9.70 -23.25 -20.25
C ARG A 9 10.65 -22.92 -19.11
N GLU A 10 11.67 -23.76 -18.98
CA GLU A 10 12.68 -23.82 -17.91
C GLU A 10 13.07 -22.44 -17.35
N ASP A 11 12.93 -22.34 -16.02
CA ASP A 11 12.93 -21.12 -15.23
C ASP A 11 14.35 -20.61 -14.94
N ASN A 12 14.71 -19.47 -15.55
CA ASN A 12 15.86 -18.64 -15.15
C ASN A 12 15.47 -17.67 -14.00
N GLY A 13 14.73 -18.15 -13.00
CA GLY A 13 14.32 -17.40 -11.81
C GLY A 13 13.43 -16.18 -12.05
N ASN A 14 12.87 -16.02 -13.25
CA ASN A 14 12.03 -14.88 -13.67
C ASN A 14 10.72 -15.34 -14.32
N GLY A 15 10.37 -16.63 -14.18
CA GLY A 15 9.09 -17.16 -14.62
C GLY A 15 7.94 -16.72 -13.70
N THR A 16 6.71 -16.79 -14.22
CA THR A 16 5.50 -16.72 -13.39
C THR A 16 4.97 -18.13 -13.18
N ALA A 17 4.70 -18.49 -11.92
CA ALA A 17 4.08 -19.77 -11.58
C ALA A 17 2.56 -19.58 -11.41
N LYS A 18 1.78 -20.59 -11.82
CA LYS A 18 0.33 -20.60 -11.63
C LYS A 18 -0.03 -21.09 -10.23
N ILE A 19 -0.96 -20.38 -9.58
CA ILE A 19 -1.55 -20.77 -8.30
C ILE A 19 -3.07 -20.82 -8.48
N ASP A 20 -3.70 -21.93 -8.10
CA ASP A 20 -5.15 -22.09 -8.10
C ASP A 20 -5.69 -21.97 -6.66
N VAL A 21 -6.59 -21.01 -6.42
CA VAL A 21 -7.15 -20.72 -5.08
C VAL A 21 -8.67 -20.74 -5.13
N ARG A 22 -9.31 -21.30 -4.10
CA ARG A 22 -10.77 -21.20 -3.91
C ARG A 22 -11.08 -20.05 -2.95
N VAL A 23 -11.97 -19.15 -3.37
CA VAL A 23 -12.44 -18.02 -2.58
C VAL A 23 -13.96 -18.05 -2.45
N PRO A 24 -14.55 -17.49 -1.38
CA PRO A 24 -16.00 -17.30 -1.30
C PRO A 24 -16.52 -16.43 -2.45
N ASN A 25 -17.70 -16.75 -2.99
CA ASN A 25 -18.27 -16.00 -4.14
C ASN A 25 -18.41 -14.50 -3.87
N ARG A 26 -18.83 -14.12 -2.66
CA ARG A 26 -18.92 -12.69 -2.28
C ARG A 26 -17.57 -11.98 -2.35
N LEU A 27 -16.50 -12.66 -1.93
CA LEU A 27 -15.16 -12.09 -2.01
C LEU A 27 -14.70 -11.94 -3.47
N LEU A 28 -15.07 -12.88 -4.34
CA LEU A 28 -14.80 -12.77 -5.77
C LEU A 28 -15.52 -11.57 -6.39
N GLU A 29 -16.78 -11.35 -6.04
CA GLU A 29 -17.57 -10.18 -6.48
C GLU A 29 -16.91 -8.87 -6.01
N GLU A 30 -16.52 -8.77 -4.74
CA GLU A 30 -15.81 -7.60 -4.20
C GLU A 30 -14.46 -7.36 -4.91
N ILE A 31 -13.70 -8.42 -5.21
CA ILE A 31 -12.44 -8.32 -5.96
C ILE A 31 -12.71 -7.80 -7.37
N ASP A 32 -13.73 -8.34 -8.06
CA ASP A 32 -14.12 -7.96 -9.42
C ASP A 32 -14.51 -6.48 -9.51
N GLU A 33 -15.17 -5.93 -8.49
CA GLU A 33 -15.49 -4.50 -8.42
C GLU A 33 -14.26 -3.63 -8.09
N GLU A 34 -13.43 -4.08 -7.15
CA GLU A 34 -12.31 -3.29 -6.64
C GLU A 34 -11.12 -3.22 -7.59
N TYR A 35 -10.80 -4.30 -8.32
CA TYR A 35 -9.59 -4.31 -9.16
C TYR A 35 -9.67 -3.29 -10.30
N GLU A 36 -10.84 -3.15 -10.93
CA GLU A 36 -11.08 -2.14 -11.98
C GLU A 36 -11.08 -0.74 -11.39
N ARG A 37 -11.72 -0.54 -10.23
CA ARG A 37 -11.76 0.76 -9.53
C ARG A 37 -10.36 1.26 -9.17
N ARG A 38 -9.46 0.34 -8.82
CA ARG A 38 -8.04 0.64 -8.49
C ARG A 38 -7.14 0.74 -9.73
N GLY A 39 -7.66 0.45 -10.92
CA GLY A 39 -6.95 0.61 -12.19
C GLY A 39 -6.05 -0.56 -12.57
N TYR A 40 -6.21 -1.73 -11.95
CA TYR A 40 -5.47 -2.93 -12.37
C TYR A 40 -5.98 -3.44 -13.73
N THR A 41 -5.07 -3.96 -14.54
CA THR A 41 -5.40 -4.51 -15.86
C THR A 41 -6.04 -5.89 -15.80
N SER A 42 -5.85 -6.60 -14.68
CA SER A 42 -6.42 -7.92 -14.44
C SER A 42 -6.52 -8.24 -12.96
N ARG A 43 -7.39 -9.19 -12.63
CA ARG A 43 -7.53 -9.76 -11.28
C ARG A 43 -6.23 -10.39 -10.79
N SER A 44 -5.51 -11.08 -11.67
CA SER A 44 -4.22 -11.69 -11.36
C SER A 44 -3.15 -10.64 -11.01
N GLU A 45 -3.27 -9.41 -11.51
CA GLU A 45 -2.39 -8.31 -11.12
C GLU A 45 -2.71 -7.83 -9.69
N ALA A 46 -3.99 -7.55 -9.42
CA ALA A 46 -4.44 -7.14 -8.08
C ALA A 46 -4.12 -8.19 -7.01
N ILE A 47 -4.31 -9.47 -7.32
CA ILE A 47 -3.98 -10.58 -6.40
C ILE A 47 -2.47 -10.68 -6.17
N ARG A 48 -1.64 -10.55 -7.22
CA ARG A 48 -0.18 -10.56 -7.07
C ARG A 48 0.33 -9.39 -6.24
N ASP A 49 -0.27 -8.22 -6.40
CA ASP A 49 0.04 -7.02 -5.61
C ASP A 49 -0.32 -7.24 -4.13
N ALA A 50 -1.53 -7.72 -3.85
CA ALA A 50 -1.94 -8.08 -2.49
C ALA A 50 -1.04 -9.15 -1.84
N LEU A 51 -0.58 -10.14 -2.62
CA LEU A 51 0.39 -11.14 -2.14
C LEU A 51 1.76 -10.52 -1.85
N ARG A 52 2.20 -9.54 -2.65
CA ARG A 52 3.44 -8.80 -2.41
C ARG A 52 3.34 -7.97 -1.14
N ASP A 53 2.24 -7.23 -0.98
CA ASP A 53 1.94 -6.47 0.24
C ASP A 53 1.85 -7.37 1.48
N TRP A 54 1.43 -8.62 1.33
CA TRP A 54 1.41 -9.55 2.45
C TRP A 54 2.82 -10.00 2.87
N ILE A 55 3.75 -10.16 1.92
CA ILE A 55 5.15 -10.54 2.17
C ILE A 55 5.96 -9.35 2.68
N GLU A 56 5.77 -8.18 2.07
CA GLU A 56 6.43 -6.92 2.39
C GLU A 56 5.35 -5.89 2.73
N PRO A 57 4.79 -5.93 3.95
CA PRO A 57 3.75 -5.01 4.34
C PRO A 57 4.27 -3.58 4.28
N PRO A 58 3.47 -2.63 3.75
CA PRO A 58 3.86 -1.23 3.78
C PRO A 58 4.20 -0.86 5.22
N THR A 59 5.27 -0.08 5.38
CA THR A 59 5.72 0.37 6.69
C THR A 59 4.58 1.11 7.38
N LYS A 60 3.96 0.45 8.37
CA LYS A 60 2.93 1.07 9.18
C LYS A 60 3.62 2.04 10.12
N LEU A 61 3.04 3.22 10.26
CA LEU A 61 3.37 4.11 11.37
C LEU A 61 3.12 3.35 12.67
N SER A 62 4.00 3.53 13.66
CA SER A 62 3.75 2.98 14.99
C SER A 62 2.49 3.66 15.58
N ASP A 63 1.83 2.98 16.51
CA ASP A 63 0.69 3.55 17.23
C ASP A 63 1.05 4.88 17.90
N GLU A 64 2.30 5.01 18.34
CA GLU A 64 2.86 6.26 18.87
C GLU A 64 2.89 7.37 17.81
N THR A 65 3.45 7.10 16.62
CA THR A 65 3.50 8.11 15.55
C THR A 65 2.09 8.50 15.08
N LEU A 66 1.15 7.54 15.01
CA LEU A 66 -0.25 7.84 14.69
C LEU A 66 -0.87 8.79 15.71
N LYS A 67 -0.65 8.53 17.01
CA LYS A 67 -1.13 9.38 18.10
C LYS A 67 -0.49 10.78 18.06
N GLU A 68 0.78 10.89 17.70
CA GLU A 68 1.44 12.18 17.52
C GLU A 68 0.84 12.97 16.34
N LEU A 69 0.49 12.30 15.24
CA LEU A 69 -0.20 12.95 14.12
C LEU A 69 -1.61 13.43 14.50
N GLU A 70 -2.36 12.66 15.29
CA GLU A 70 -3.66 13.09 15.83
C GLU A 70 -3.50 14.33 16.71
N LYS A 71 -2.58 14.29 17.68
CA LYS A 71 -2.28 15.43 18.55
C LYS A 71 -1.86 16.65 17.74
N SER A 72 -1.00 16.48 16.73
CA SER A 72 -0.57 17.56 15.85
C SER A 72 -1.74 18.25 15.13
N ARG A 73 -2.77 17.48 14.73
CA ARG A 73 -3.99 18.04 14.12
C ARG A 73 -4.77 18.91 15.11
N GLU A 74 -4.95 18.44 16.34
CA GLU A 74 -5.63 19.19 17.40
C GLU A 74 -4.89 20.50 17.73
N GLN A 75 -3.56 20.42 17.87
CA GLN A 75 -2.71 21.58 18.13
C GLN A 75 -2.83 22.63 17.02
N ARG A 76 -2.87 22.19 15.76
CA ARG A 76 -3.08 23.09 14.62
C ARG A 76 -4.44 23.78 14.66
N GLU A 77 -5.50 23.07 15.04
CA GLU A 77 -6.84 23.65 15.19
C GLU A 77 -6.92 24.66 16.33
N GLN A 78 -6.16 24.42 17.41
CA GLN A 78 -6.04 25.33 18.56
C GLN A 78 -5.06 26.50 18.31
N GLY A 79 -4.40 26.53 17.15
CA GLY A 79 -3.42 27.56 16.81
C GLY A 79 -2.06 27.38 17.51
N GLU A 80 -1.82 26.25 18.17
CA GLU A 80 -0.57 25.90 18.86
C GLU A 80 0.54 25.48 17.87
N THR A 81 0.75 26.29 16.83
CA THR A 81 1.77 26.06 15.80
C THR A 81 2.97 26.97 16.01
N GLN A 82 4.13 26.56 15.49
CA GLN A 82 5.35 27.37 15.50
C GLN A 82 5.80 27.67 14.08
N SER A 83 6.37 28.86 13.87
CA SER A 83 6.99 29.26 12.61
C SER A 83 8.20 28.37 12.32
N ALA A 84 8.30 27.87 11.08
CA ALA A 84 9.41 27.04 10.66
C ALA A 84 10.76 27.77 10.74
N ASN A 85 10.79 29.09 10.49
CA ASN A 85 11.99 29.90 10.58
C ASN A 85 12.48 29.99 12.04
N ASP A 86 11.56 30.31 12.96
CA ASP A 86 11.87 30.46 14.39
C ASP A 86 12.35 29.13 15.00
N VAL A 87 11.78 28.00 14.55
CA VAL A 87 12.19 26.66 14.99
C VAL A 87 13.56 26.30 14.42
N ARG A 88 13.82 26.56 13.13
CA ARG A 88 15.14 26.31 12.53
C ARG A 88 16.24 27.14 13.19
N GLU A 89 15.96 28.40 13.51
CA GLU A 89 16.90 29.27 14.25
C GLU A 89 17.20 28.70 15.63
N ARG A 90 16.15 28.32 16.39
CA ARG A 90 16.30 27.72 17.71
C ARG A 90 17.09 26.40 17.70
N LEU A 91 16.95 25.61 16.64
CA LEU A 91 17.63 24.33 16.48
C LEU A 91 19.00 24.43 15.79
N GLY A 92 19.43 25.63 15.37
CA GLY A 92 20.71 25.82 14.67
C GLY A 92 20.74 25.21 13.27
N LEU A 93 19.59 25.12 12.58
CA LEU A 93 19.43 24.52 11.25
C LEU A 93 19.40 25.55 10.10
N ASN A 94 20.02 26.72 10.32
CA ASN A 94 20.06 27.85 9.37
C ASN A 94 21.39 27.99 8.62
N ASP A 95 22.29 27.00 8.70
CA ASP A 95 23.51 26.91 7.87
C ASP A 95 23.21 26.41 6.44
#